data_AF-A0A1V5Z089-F1
#
_entry.id   AF-A0A1V5Z089-F1
#
_cell.length_a   1.000
_cell.length_b   1.000
_cell.length_c   1.000
_cell.angle_alpha   90.00
_cell.angle_beta   90.00
_cell.angle_gamma   90.00
#
_symmetry.space_group_name_H-M   'P 1'
#
loop_
_entity.id
_entity.type
_entity.pdbx_description
1 polymer ?
#
loop_
_entity_poly.entity_id
_entity_poly.type
_entity_poly.pdbx_seq_one_letter_code
_entity_poly.pdbx_strand_id
1 'polypeptide(L)'
;MNIVIMGAKGAGKTTLGTKLAKQLGLPWVDTDRTIEALDGQNRSCREIFTAEGEARFRELELQAAAEVAKHDYHVIITGGGMMMSPDARRLLRPGNILVLFCAEPEILWERATRRGIPPAFAGDDGFERFAEQCRFRREVLTPFADILFDTTDTDPDKKAAALANDIESELALRRHLANTYGEVIRATTFGESHGRAIGVVLDGVRPGIPFDEEDIQKELDRRRPGQSKVVTQRREADTVEILSGVFEGQTTGAPLAMVIRNEDQRSKSYDNLKDLFRPGHGDFTFYKKYGVRDHRGGGRQSGRETACRVAAGAFARSVLESMNIRIVAHSIEIGGIQASKCDLSIIETNPVRCADPDAAPLMEEAILKARSEKDSLGGIIQLEVHNLPPGLGDPVFGKLDARLCSAIMTIGAIKGVEVGDGFAITRLRGSQANDPMGEQGFLSNHHGGILGGISSGAPLIMRIAVKPTASIASRQRSIRISGEPCDVEVKGRHDPCIVVRAVPVVENMAAWVLLDAFEVQARINPEWAEKYYPPAAP
;
A
#
# COMPACT_ATOMS: atom_id res chain seq x y z
N MET A 1 -10.38 -4.52 -11.55
CA MET A 1 -10.61 -5.75 -10.74
C MET A 1 -12.06 -6.19 -10.93
N ASN A 2 -12.24 -7.41 -11.43
CA ASN A 2 -13.53 -8.05 -11.72
C ASN A 2 -13.76 -9.26 -10.82
N ILE A 3 -15.01 -9.72 -10.75
CA ILE A 3 -15.40 -10.99 -10.14
C ILE A 3 -15.75 -11.95 -11.28
N VAL A 4 -14.93 -12.97 -11.48
CA VAL A 4 -15.08 -13.96 -12.55
C VAL A 4 -15.78 -15.20 -11.99
N ILE A 5 -17.02 -15.43 -12.39
CA ILE A 5 -17.83 -16.58 -11.96
C ILE A 5 -17.67 -17.72 -12.96
N MET A 6 -17.09 -18.81 -12.47
CA MET A 6 -16.86 -20.04 -13.22
C MET A 6 -17.57 -21.23 -12.58
N GLY A 7 -17.76 -22.30 -13.36
CA GLY A 7 -18.47 -23.49 -12.87
C GLY A 7 -19.19 -24.25 -13.97
N ALA A 8 -19.63 -25.47 -13.65
CA ALA A 8 -20.31 -26.35 -14.59
C ALA A 8 -21.67 -25.79 -15.07
N LYS A 9 -22.21 -26.39 -16.13
CA LYS A 9 -23.60 -26.14 -16.54
C LYS A 9 -24.53 -26.59 -15.40
N GLY A 10 -25.56 -25.80 -15.11
CA GLY A 10 -26.46 -26.06 -13.97
C GLY A 10 -26.00 -25.46 -12.64
N ALA A 11 -24.78 -24.92 -12.53
CA ALA A 11 -24.26 -24.34 -11.30
C ALA A 11 -24.89 -22.98 -10.89
N GLY A 12 -25.87 -22.48 -11.64
CA GLY A 12 -26.55 -21.22 -11.30
C GLY A 12 -25.75 -19.94 -11.58
N LYS A 13 -24.68 -20.01 -12.39
CA LYS A 13 -23.78 -18.87 -12.70
C LYS A 13 -24.50 -17.58 -13.09
N THR A 14 -25.37 -17.62 -14.09
CA THR A 14 -26.10 -16.44 -14.55
C THR A 14 -27.09 -15.96 -13.47
N THR A 15 -27.83 -16.86 -12.81
CA THR A 15 -28.83 -16.50 -11.81
C THR A 15 -28.21 -15.85 -10.56
N LEU A 16 -27.21 -16.50 -9.97
CA LEU A 16 -26.52 -15.98 -8.79
C LEU A 16 -25.59 -14.83 -9.14
N GLY A 17 -24.91 -14.87 -10.28
CA GLY A 17 -24.01 -13.79 -10.72
C GLY A 17 -24.72 -12.47 -10.97
N THR A 18 -25.91 -12.49 -11.56
CA THR A 18 -26.72 -11.28 -11.74
C THR A 18 -27.27 -10.72 -10.43
N LYS A 19 -27.66 -11.59 -9.49
CA LYS A 19 -28.08 -11.18 -8.13
C LYS A 19 -26.92 -10.60 -7.33
N LEU A 20 -25.75 -11.25 -7.39
CA LEU A 20 -24.52 -10.74 -6.78
C LEU A 20 -24.17 -9.36 -7.35
N ALA A 21 -24.19 -9.21 -8.68
CA ALA A 21 -23.93 -7.92 -9.33
C ALA A 21 -24.88 -6.83 -8.81
N LYS A 22 -26.18 -7.13 -8.72
CA LYS A 22 -27.17 -6.21 -8.14
C LYS A 22 -26.87 -5.87 -6.68
N GLN A 23 -26.50 -6.86 -5.87
CA GLN A 23 -26.19 -6.67 -4.46
C GLN A 23 -24.93 -5.82 -4.24
N LEU A 24 -23.90 -6.02 -5.07
CA LEU A 24 -22.66 -5.24 -5.02
C LEU A 24 -22.75 -3.89 -5.75
N GLY A 25 -23.86 -3.61 -6.45
CA GLY A 25 -24.02 -2.41 -7.27
C GLY A 25 -23.06 -2.38 -8.48
N LEU A 26 -22.67 -3.55 -9.00
CA LEU A 26 -21.74 -3.68 -10.12
C LEU A 26 -22.46 -4.02 -11.44
N PRO A 27 -21.96 -3.54 -12.58
CA PRO A 27 -22.34 -4.09 -13.88
C PRO A 27 -21.89 -5.55 -14.03
N TRP A 28 -22.53 -6.28 -14.95
CA TRP A 28 -22.17 -7.66 -15.26
C TRP A 28 -22.19 -7.93 -16.76
N VAL A 29 -21.39 -8.90 -17.17
CA VAL A 29 -21.31 -9.39 -18.55
C VAL A 29 -21.33 -10.92 -18.55
N ASP A 30 -21.95 -11.51 -19.56
CA ASP A 30 -21.99 -12.96 -19.77
C ASP A 30 -21.25 -13.28 -21.07
N THR A 31 -20.23 -14.12 -20.97
CA THR A 31 -19.33 -14.39 -22.09
C THR A 31 -20.03 -15.11 -23.23
N ASP A 32 -21.08 -15.88 -22.95
CA ASP A 32 -21.85 -16.54 -24.01
C ASP A 32 -22.54 -15.48 -24.89
N ARG A 33 -23.04 -14.39 -24.29
CA ARG A 33 -23.60 -13.25 -25.04
C ARG A 33 -22.54 -12.48 -25.80
N THR A 34 -21.33 -12.37 -25.24
CA THR A 34 -20.19 -11.76 -25.94
C THR A 34 -19.80 -12.58 -27.18
N ILE A 35 -19.81 -13.91 -27.09
CA ILE A 35 -19.57 -14.81 -28.24
C ILE A 35 -20.64 -14.60 -29.32
N GLU A 36 -21.93 -14.59 -28.94
CA GLU A 36 -23.05 -14.38 -29.87
C GLU A 36 -22.98 -13.01 -30.55
N ALA A 37 -22.51 -11.98 -29.85
CA ALA A 37 -22.30 -10.65 -30.42
C ALA A 37 -21.09 -10.60 -31.38
N LEU A 38 -19.99 -11.27 -31.04
CA LEU A 38 -18.79 -11.36 -31.88
C LEU A 38 -19.02 -12.17 -33.16
N ASP A 39 -19.96 -13.11 -33.14
CA ASP A 39 -20.37 -13.87 -34.31
C ASP A 39 -20.98 -12.99 -35.43
N GLY A 40 -21.65 -11.91 -35.04
CA GLY A 40 -22.24 -10.93 -35.97
C GLY A 40 -23.47 -11.42 -36.76
N GLN A 41 -23.89 -12.68 -36.60
CA GLN A 41 -25.02 -13.28 -37.31
C GLN A 41 -26.22 -13.60 -36.41
N ASN A 42 -26.24 -13.12 -35.15
CA ASN A 42 -27.28 -13.38 -34.14
C ASN A 42 -27.56 -14.88 -33.91
N ARG A 43 -26.57 -15.74 -34.12
CA ARG A 43 -26.65 -17.17 -33.82
C ARG A 43 -26.31 -17.40 -32.35
N SER A 44 -27.01 -18.32 -31.71
CA SER A 44 -26.70 -18.79 -30.37
C SER A 44 -25.37 -19.54 -30.34
N CYS A 45 -24.73 -19.62 -29.17
CA CYS A 45 -23.51 -20.44 -28.99
C CYS A 45 -23.66 -21.88 -29.51
N ARG A 46 -24.86 -22.46 -29.39
CA ARG A 46 -25.16 -23.82 -29.88
C ARG A 46 -25.20 -23.90 -31.40
N GLU A 47 -25.78 -22.90 -32.06
CA GLU A 47 -25.86 -22.83 -33.51
C GLU A 47 -24.47 -22.59 -34.11
N ILE A 48 -23.67 -21.71 -33.51
CA ILE A 48 -22.27 -21.47 -33.90
C ILE A 48 -21.48 -22.77 -33.81
N PHE A 49 -21.55 -23.47 -32.67
CA PHE A 49 -20.83 -24.73 -32.47
C PHE A 49 -21.26 -25.82 -33.47
N THR A 50 -22.55 -25.87 -33.81
CA THR A 50 -23.10 -26.88 -34.73
C THR A 50 -22.73 -26.57 -36.19
N ALA A 51 -22.72 -25.30 -36.58
CA ALA A 51 -22.46 -24.86 -37.94
C ALA A 51 -20.96 -24.81 -38.28
N GLU A 52 -20.11 -24.37 -37.34
CA GLU A 52 -18.69 -24.07 -37.60
C GLU A 52 -17.72 -24.97 -36.83
N GLY A 53 -18.25 -25.84 -35.97
CA GLY A 53 -17.47 -26.80 -35.21
C GLY A 53 -16.73 -26.21 -34.01
N GLU A 54 -16.06 -27.09 -33.26
CA GLU A 54 -15.42 -26.73 -32.00
C GLU A 54 -14.26 -25.74 -32.17
N ALA A 55 -13.40 -25.93 -33.18
CA ALA A 55 -12.21 -25.11 -33.36
C ALA A 55 -12.54 -23.61 -33.48
N ARG A 56 -13.57 -23.29 -34.27
CA ARG A 56 -14.04 -21.91 -34.45
C ARG A 56 -14.72 -21.36 -33.19
N PHE A 57 -15.50 -22.20 -32.51
CA PHE A 57 -16.10 -21.81 -31.24
C PHE A 57 -15.05 -21.48 -30.16
N ARG A 58 -13.94 -22.25 -30.10
CA ARG A 58 -12.83 -21.96 -29.18
C ARG A 58 -12.11 -20.65 -29.49
N GLU A 59 -11.97 -20.31 -30.78
CA GLU A 59 -11.44 -19.02 -31.19
C GLU A 59 -12.32 -17.86 -30.71
N LEU A 60 -13.64 -17.97 -30.89
CA LEU A 60 -14.61 -16.99 -30.40
C LEU A 60 -14.65 -16.92 -28.87
N GLU A 61 -14.53 -18.04 -28.15
CA GLU A 61 -14.38 -18.04 -26.69
C GLU A 61 -13.15 -17.24 -26.26
N LEU A 62 -12.01 -17.40 -26.93
CA LEU A 62 -10.80 -16.65 -26.58
C LEU A 62 -10.92 -15.16 -26.89
N GLN A 63 -11.54 -14.80 -28.02
CA GLN A 63 -11.83 -13.41 -28.36
C GLN A 63 -12.80 -12.77 -27.36
N ALA A 64 -13.84 -13.50 -26.96
CA ALA A 64 -14.78 -13.06 -25.93
C ALA A 64 -14.07 -12.86 -24.58
N ALA A 65 -13.19 -13.79 -24.18
CA ALA A 65 -12.38 -13.64 -22.97
C ALA A 65 -11.48 -12.38 -23.03
N ALA A 66 -10.86 -12.11 -24.18
CA ALA A 66 -10.05 -10.90 -24.38
C ALA A 66 -10.90 -9.62 -24.32
N GLU A 67 -12.13 -9.65 -24.82
CA GLU A 67 -13.04 -8.51 -24.74
C GLU A 67 -13.50 -8.25 -23.31
N VAL A 68 -13.99 -9.27 -22.61
CA VAL A 68 -14.48 -9.10 -21.23
C VAL A 68 -13.35 -8.78 -20.24
N ALA A 69 -12.12 -9.19 -20.54
CA ALA A 69 -10.94 -8.86 -19.73
C ALA A 69 -10.61 -7.35 -19.72
N LYS A 70 -11.11 -6.57 -20.69
CA LYS A 70 -10.93 -5.11 -20.75
C LYS A 70 -11.82 -4.36 -19.76
N HIS A 71 -12.85 -5.02 -19.22
CA HIS A 71 -13.73 -4.41 -18.24
C HIS A 71 -13.04 -4.24 -16.89
N ASP A 72 -13.51 -3.26 -16.13
CA ASP A 72 -13.15 -3.06 -14.73
C ASP A 72 -14.42 -2.93 -13.88
N TYR A 73 -14.38 -3.47 -12.66
CA TYR A 73 -15.50 -3.47 -11.71
C TYR A 73 -16.75 -4.18 -12.25
N HIS A 74 -16.56 -5.31 -12.93
CA HIS A 74 -17.66 -6.14 -13.46
C HIS A 74 -17.75 -7.50 -12.77
N VAL A 75 -18.97 -8.05 -12.73
CA VAL A 75 -19.18 -9.49 -12.56
C VAL A 75 -19.15 -10.14 -13.96
N ILE A 76 -18.10 -10.92 -14.23
CA ILE A 76 -17.92 -11.65 -15.48
C ILE A 76 -18.44 -13.07 -15.27
N ILE A 77 -19.53 -13.42 -15.95
CA ILE A 77 -20.13 -14.75 -15.92
C ILE A 77 -19.57 -15.53 -17.10
N THR A 78 -18.76 -16.55 -16.83
CA THR A 78 -18.10 -17.33 -17.90
C THR A 78 -18.95 -18.50 -18.37
N GLY A 79 -18.88 -18.82 -19.66
CA GLY A 79 -19.38 -20.06 -20.24
C GLY A 79 -18.71 -21.28 -19.61
N GLY A 80 -19.38 -22.45 -19.68
CA GLY A 80 -18.92 -23.66 -18.99
C GLY A 80 -17.59 -24.23 -19.49
N GLY A 81 -17.16 -23.85 -20.70
CA GLY A 81 -15.91 -24.27 -21.33
C GLY A 81 -14.77 -23.27 -21.17
N MET A 82 -15.06 -21.97 -21.16
CA MET A 82 -14.07 -20.89 -21.25
C MET A 82 -12.90 -21.05 -20.28
N MET A 83 -13.16 -21.18 -18.98
CA MET A 83 -12.10 -21.23 -17.97
C MET A 83 -11.27 -22.53 -17.99
N MET A 84 -11.66 -23.53 -18.79
CA MET A 84 -10.83 -24.72 -19.03
C MET A 84 -9.65 -24.42 -19.98
N SER A 85 -9.73 -23.35 -20.78
CA SER A 85 -8.63 -22.90 -21.63
C SER A 85 -7.53 -22.20 -20.80
N PRO A 86 -6.25 -22.63 -20.88
CA PRO A 86 -5.14 -21.92 -20.27
C PRO A 86 -5.03 -20.45 -20.74
N ASP A 87 -5.33 -20.16 -22.01
CA ASP A 87 -5.23 -18.81 -22.57
C ASP A 87 -6.33 -17.90 -22.03
N ALA A 88 -7.56 -18.40 -21.92
CA ALA A 88 -8.63 -17.65 -21.27
C ALA A 88 -8.29 -17.37 -19.79
N ARG A 89 -7.68 -18.32 -19.08
CA ARG A 89 -7.21 -18.10 -17.70
C ARG A 89 -6.12 -17.03 -17.61
N ARG A 90 -5.18 -16.99 -18.56
CA ARG A 90 -4.14 -15.93 -18.61
C ARG A 90 -4.74 -14.54 -18.77
N LEU A 91 -5.86 -14.43 -19.49
CA LEU A 91 -6.57 -13.16 -19.68
C LEU A 91 -7.42 -12.77 -18.47
N LEU A 92 -8.12 -13.75 -17.87
CA LEU A 92 -9.14 -13.48 -16.86
C LEU A 92 -8.67 -13.58 -15.40
N ARG A 93 -7.54 -14.24 -15.12
CA ARG A 93 -7.03 -14.37 -13.74
C ARG A 93 -6.34 -13.11 -13.20
N PRO A 94 -5.43 -12.43 -13.92
CA PRO A 94 -4.66 -11.34 -13.35
C PRO A 94 -5.54 -10.25 -12.73
N GLY A 95 -5.33 -9.96 -11.43
CA GLY A 95 -6.00 -8.87 -10.72
C GLY A 95 -7.51 -9.04 -10.49
N ASN A 96 -8.07 -10.23 -10.69
CA ASN A 96 -9.51 -10.53 -10.53
C ASN A 96 -9.75 -11.57 -9.42
N ILE A 97 -10.97 -11.60 -8.87
CA ILE A 97 -11.43 -12.66 -7.95
C ILE A 97 -12.14 -13.73 -8.77
N LEU A 98 -11.68 -14.96 -8.69
CA LEU A 98 -12.25 -16.12 -9.37
C LEU A 98 -13.11 -16.91 -8.38
N VAL A 99 -14.39 -17.01 -8.70
CA VAL A 99 -15.37 -17.74 -7.89
C VAL A 99 -15.79 -18.99 -8.64
N LEU A 100 -15.47 -20.16 -8.09
CA LEU A 100 -15.91 -21.43 -8.64
C LEU A 100 -17.21 -21.87 -7.95
N PHE A 101 -18.30 -21.90 -8.71
CA PHE A 101 -19.57 -22.44 -8.27
C PHE A 101 -19.54 -23.96 -8.31
N CYS A 102 -19.77 -24.56 -7.15
CA CYS A 102 -19.76 -26.00 -6.91
C CYS A 102 -21.16 -26.47 -6.48
N ALA A 103 -21.51 -27.69 -6.86
CA ALA A 103 -22.60 -28.50 -6.31
C ALA A 103 -22.34 -29.95 -6.72
N GLU A 104 -23.01 -30.90 -6.08
CA GLU A 104 -22.89 -32.31 -6.45
C GLU A 104 -23.43 -32.57 -7.88
N PRO A 105 -22.80 -33.49 -8.64
CA PRO A 105 -23.18 -33.77 -10.02
C PRO A 105 -24.67 -34.08 -10.22
N GLU A 106 -25.32 -34.72 -9.26
CA GLU A 106 -26.75 -35.06 -9.27
C GLU A 106 -27.61 -33.80 -9.33
N ILE A 107 -27.29 -32.80 -8.50
CA ILE A 107 -27.99 -31.51 -8.45
C ILE A 107 -27.76 -30.73 -9.75
N LEU A 108 -26.51 -30.72 -10.23
CA LEU A 108 -26.14 -30.04 -11.46
C LEU A 108 -26.84 -30.68 -12.67
N TRP A 109 -26.95 -32.00 -12.70
CA TRP A 109 -27.64 -32.76 -13.74
C TRP A 109 -29.13 -32.45 -13.77
N GLU A 110 -29.80 -32.49 -12.61
CA GLU A 110 -31.22 -32.15 -12.51
C GLU A 110 -31.47 -30.74 -13.07
N ARG A 111 -30.65 -29.76 -12.67
CA ARG A 111 -30.75 -28.37 -13.13
C ARG A 111 -30.44 -28.22 -14.63
N ALA A 112 -29.43 -28.93 -15.13
CA ALA A 112 -28.98 -28.83 -16.52
C ALA A 112 -29.94 -29.51 -17.52
N THR A 113 -30.71 -30.50 -17.07
CA THR A 113 -31.61 -31.32 -17.89
C THR A 113 -33.10 -30.96 -17.78
N ARG A 114 -33.47 -29.96 -16.98
CA ARG A 114 -34.88 -29.48 -16.84
C ARG A 114 -35.61 -29.21 -18.16
N ARG A 115 -34.86 -28.87 -19.22
CA ARG A 115 -35.40 -28.56 -20.56
C ARG A 115 -35.08 -29.67 -21.59
N GLY A 116 -34.78 -30.88 -21.12
CA GLY A 116 -34.34 -32.01 -21.93
C GLY A 116 -32.84 -32.28 -21.80
N ILE A 117 -32.45 -33.52 -22.09
CA ILE A 117 -31.06 -33.98 -22.05
C ILE A 117 -30.30 -33.38 -23.24
N PRO A 118 -29.16 -32.68 -23.02
CA PRO A 118 -28.35 -32.18 -24.13
C PRO A 118 -27.84 -33.32 -25.03
N PRO A 119 -27.75 -33.13 -26.35
CA PRO A 119 -27.29 -34.19 -27.27
C PRO A 119 -25.92 -34.79 -26.90
N ALA A 120 -25.03 -33.99 -26.31
CA ALA A 120 -23.72 -34.44 -25.84
C ALA A 120 -23.79 -35.52 -24.74
N PHE A 121 -24.92 -35.65 -24.06
CA PHE A 121 -25.17 -36.61 -22.98
C PHE A 121 -26.37 -37.52 -23.29
N ALA A 122 -26.70 -37.72 -24.57
CA ALA A 122 -27.70 -38.71 -24.96
C ALA A 122 -27.17 -40.14 -24.74
N GLY A 123 -28.06 -41.07 -24.37
CA GLY A 123 -27.73 -42.45 -24.03
C GLY A 123 -27.90 -42.77 -22.54
N ASP A 124 -27.86 -44.05 -22.20
CA ASP A 124 -28.09 -44.55 -20.84
C ASP A 124 -26.95 -44.15 -19.87
N ASP A 125 -25.76 -43.84 -20.40
CA ASP A 125 -24.57 -43.40 -19.66
C ASP A 125 -24.45 -41.86 -19.51
N GLY A 126 -25.47 -41.12 -19.96
CA GLY A 126 -25.42 -39.65 -20.06
C GLY A 126 -25.11 -38.95 -18.74
N PHE A 127 -25.66 -39.44 -17.63
CA PHE A 127 -25.39 -38.93 -16.29
C PHE A 127 -23.95 -39.16 -15.86
N GLU A 128 -23.41 -40.37 -16.05
CA GLU A 128 -22.05 -40.71 -15.65
C GLU A 128 -21.02 -39.85 -16.37
N ARG A 129 -21.19 -39.66 -17.69
CA ARG A 129 -20.34 -38.79 -18.51
C ARG A 129 -20.42 -37.32 -18.07
N PHE A 130 -21.62 -36.84 -17.70
CA PHE A 130 -21.77 -35.50 -17.14
C PHE A 130 -21.08 -35.34 -15.78
N ALA A 131 -21.23 -36.34 -14.91
CA ALA A 131 -20.61 -36.35 -13.59
C ALA A 131 -19.08 -36.37 -13.67
N GLU A 132 -18.51 -37.16 -14.58
CA GLU A 132 -17.08 -37.15 -14.88
C GLU A 132 -16.60 -35.77 -15.35
N GLN A 133 -17.32 -35.13 -16.28
CA GLN A 133 -16.98 -33.77 -16.73
C GLN A 133 -17.07 -32.71 -15.62
N CYS A 134 -18.02 -32.86 -14.68
CA CYS A 134 -18.13 -31.97 -13.52
C CYS A 134 -16.96 -32.17 -12.56
N ARG A 135 -16.60 -33.42 -12.27
CA ARG A 135 -15.45 -33.77 -11.42
C ARG A 135 -14.13 -33.26 -12.01
N PHE A 136 -13.87 -33.56 -13.28
CA PHE A 136 -12.67 -33.10 -13.97
C PHE A 136 -12.56 -31.57 -13.97
N ARG A 137 -13.66 -30.86 -14.25
CA ARG A 137 -13.68 -29.39 -14.20
C ARG A 137 -13.40 -28.85 -12.81
N ARG A 138 -13.98 -29.45 -11.76
CA ARG A 138 -13.71 -29.05 -10.38
C ARG A 138 -12.23 -29.25 -10.05
N GLU A 139 -11.65 -30.39 -10.42
CA GLU A 139 -10.23 -30.68 -10.23
C GLU A 139 -9.34 -29.65 -10.92
N VAL A 140 -9.60 -29.35 -12.19
CA VAL A 140 -8.79 -28.38 -12.97
C VAL A 140 -8.96 -26.94 -12.46
N LEU A 141 -10.16 -26.52 -12.07
CA LEU A 141 -10.43 -25.12 -11.74
C LEU A 141 -10.21 -24.76 -10.27
N THR A 142 -10.27 -25.73 -9.36
CA THR A 142 -10.12 -25.49 -7.91
C THR A 142 -8.80 -24.76 -7.57
N PRO A 143 -7.62 -25.14 -8.12
CA PRO A 143 -6.36 -24.45 -7.84
C PRO A 143 -6.32 -22.98 -8.28
N PHE A 144 -7.23 -22.57 -9.17
CA PHE A 144 -7.33 -21.19 -9.64
C PHE A 144 -8.48 -20.42 -8.97
N ALA A 145 -9.33 -21.09 -8.21
CA ALA A 145 -10.44 -20.46 -7.52
C ALA A 145 -9.93 -19.76 -6.26
N ASP A 146 -10.40 -18.54 -6.08
CA ASP A 146 -10.17 -17.77 -4.88
C ASP A 146 -11.27 -18.05 -3.86
N ILE A 147 -12.49 -18.32 -4.35
CA ILE A 147 -13.64 -18.73 -3.56
C ILE A 147 -14.24 -19.99 -4.18
N LEU A 148 -14.39 -21.04 -3.37
CA LEU A 148 -15.19 -22.22 -3.69
C LEU A 148 -16.59 -22.03 -3.11
N PHE A 149 -17.57 -21.75 -3.96
CA PHE A 149 -18.90 -21.37 -3.50
C PHE A 149 -19.92 -22.49 -3.77
N ASP A 150 -20.49 -23.06 -2.71
CA ASP A 150 -21.53 -24.09 -2.82
C ASP A 150 -22.88 -23.48 -3.22
N THR A 151 -23.47 -24.01 -4.28
CA THR A 151 -24.72 -23.57 -4.92
C THR A 151 -25.89 -24.55 -4.70
N THR A 152 -25.77 -25.49 -3.77
CA THR A 152 -26.75 -26.55 -3.52
C THR A 152 -28.12 -26.04 -3.05
N ASP A 153 -28.16 -24.99 -2.23
CA ASP A 153 -29.41 -24.40 -1.68
C ASP A 153 -30.24 -23.61 -2.73
N THR A 154 -31.54 -23.44 -2.46
CA THR A 154 -32.56 -22.91 -3.38
C THR A 154 -32.85 -21.42 -3.27
N ASP A 155 -32.49 -20.73 -2.18
CA ASP A 155 -32.70 -19.27 -2.05
C ASP A 155 -31.55 -18.48 -2.68
N PRO A 156 -31.74 -17.89 -3.88
CA PRO A 156 -30.64 -17.26 -4.59
C PRO A 156 -30.27 -15.89 -4.00
N ASP A 157 -31.16 -15.24 -3.25
CA ASP A 157 -30.88 -13.95 -2.62
C ASP A 157 -30.01 -14.13 -1.37
N LYS A 158 -30.31 -15.14 -0.56
CA LYS A 158 -29.43 -15.51 0.58
C LYS A 158 -28.05 -15.93 0.12
N LYS A 159 -27.96 -16.73 -0.96
CA LYS A 159 -26.68 -17.18 -1.52
C LYS A 159 -25.89 -16.02 -2.14
N ALA A 160 -26.54 -15.09 -2.83
CA ALA A 160 -25.88 -13.87 -3.31
C ALA A 160 -25.28 -13.07 -2.14
N ALA A 161 -25.98 -12.99 -1.00
CA ALA A 161 -25.48 -12.30 0.17
C ALA A 161 -24.33 -13.01 0.87
N ALA A 162 -24.39 -14.34 1.00
CA ALA A 162 -23.27 -15.12 1.51
C ALA A 162 -22.03 -14.95 0.61
N LEU A 163 -22.21 -15.03 -0.72
CA LEU A 163 -21.12 -14.83 -1.65
C LEU A 163 -20.55 -13.41 -1.60
N ALA A 164 -21.39 -12.39 -1.39
CA ALA A 164 -20.91 -11.02 -1.20
C ALA A 164 -20.00 -10.92 0.04
N ASN A 165 -20.37 -11.56 1.15
CA ASN A 165 -19.53 -11.60 2.37
C ASN A 165 -18.21 -12.36 2.14
N ASP A 166 -18.24 -13.47 1.40
CA ASP A 166 -17.02 -14.22 1.05
C ASP A 166 -16.10 -13.37 0.17
N ILE A 167 -16.66 -12.62 -0.79
CA ILE A 167 -15.92 -11.67 -1.63
C ILE A 167 -15.36 -10.53 -0.80
N GLU A 168 -16.12 -9.97 0.15
CA GLU A 168 -15.61 -8.94 1.07
C GLU A 168 -14.44 -9.45 1.90
N SER A 169 -14.52 -10.69 2.40
CA SER A 169 -13.45 -11.35 3.15
C SER A 169 -12.21 -11.55 2.27
N GLU A 170 -12.40 -12.04 1.05
CA GLU A 170 -11.32 -12.25 0.09
C GLU A 170 -10.68 -10.92 -0.34
N LEU A 171 -11.47 -9.85 -0.47
CA LEU A 171 -10.96 -8.50 -0.73
C LEU A 171 -10.14 -7.94 0.43
N ALA A 172 -10.51 -8.26 1.68
CA ALA A 172 -9.73 -7.90 2.85
C ALA A 172 -8.37 -8.61 2.85
N LEU A 173 -8.30 -9.86 2.38
CA LEU A 173 -7.07 -10.64 2.28
C LEU A 173 -6.18 -10.21 1.09
N ARG A 174 -6.78 -9.87 -0.06
CA ARG A 174 -6.05 -9.55 -1.31
C ARG A 174 -5.45 -8.17 -1.38
N ARG A 175 -5.99 -7.22 -0.63
CA ARG A 175 -5.60 -5.84 -0.84
C ARG A 175 -4.24 -5.57 -0.20
N HIS A 176 -3.27 -5.22 -1.04
CA HIS A 176 -2.41 -4.06 -0.78
C HIS A 176 -3.32 -2.82 -0.69
N LEU A 177 -4.02 -2.68 0.44
CA LEU A 177 -4.85 -1.52 0.71
C LEU A 177 -3.96 -0.28 0.57
N ALA A 178 -4.42 0.77 -0.12
CA ALA A 178 -3.61 1.99 -0.29
C ALA A 178 -3.28 2.71 1.02
N ASN A 179 -3.86 2.27 2.15
CA ASN A 179 -3.56 2.70 3.51
C ASN A 179 -2.85 1.63 4.35
N THR A 180 -2.39 0.54 3.75
CA THR A 180 -1.60 -0.51 4.39
C THR A 180 -0.25 -0.62 3.70
N TYR A 181 0.81 -0.78 4.48
CA TYR A 181 2.16 -1.00 3.98
C TYR A 181 2.79 -2.19 4.72
N GLY A 182 3.80 -2.85 4.18
CA GLY A 182 4.48 -4.01 4.76
C GLY A 182 3.98 -5.36 4.23
N GLU A 183 4.81 -6.40 4.39
CA GLU A 183 4.55 -7.76 3.90
C GLU A 183 4.13 -8.71 5.01
N VAL A 184 4.91 -8.77 6.09
CA VAL A 184 4.61 -9.53 7.31
C VAL A 184 4.01 -8.60 8.35
N ILE A 185 4.75 -7.57 8.75
CA ILE A 185 4.28 -6.56 9.70
C ILE A 185 3.57 -5.47 8.90
N ARG A 186 2.24 -5.60 8.85
CA ARG A 186 1.39 -4.73 8.07
C ARG A 186 0.82 -3.65 8.97
N ALA A 187 1.12 -2.39 8.69
CA ALA A 187 0.48 -1.28 9.39
C ALA A 187 -0.56 -0.61 8.51
N THR A 188 -1.78 -0.56 9.03
CA THR A 188 -2.95 0.06 8.40
C THR A 188 -3.26 1.37 9.10
N THR A 189 -3.09 2.50 8.43
CA THR A 189 -3.42 3.82 9.02
C THR A 189 -4.86 4.21 8.74
N PHE A 190 -5.49 4.97 9.65
CA PHE A 190 -6.85 5.50 9.50
C PHE A 190 -7.00 6.90 10.09
N GLY A 191 -8.13 7.54 9.73
CA GLY A 191 -8.52 8.87 10.19
C GLY A 191 -8.04 10.04 9.32
N GLU A 192 -8.68 11.17 9.53
CA GLU A 192 -8.43 12.43 8.83
C GLU A 192 -7.93 13.49 9.81
N SER A 193 -7.22 14.50 9.30
CA SER A 193 -6.69 15.59 10.13
C SER A 193 -7.73 16.37 10.94
N HIS A 194 -8.98 16.40 10.47
CA HIS A 194 -10.12 17.05 11.16
C HIS A 194 -11.21 16.03 11.51
N GLY A 195 -10.85 14.75 11.56
CA GLY A 195 -11.66 13.70 12.17
C GLY A 195 -11.50 13.70 13.68
N ARG A 196 -12.25 12.85 14.40
CA ARG A 196 -12.14 12.74 15.87
C ARG A 196 -10.76 12.26 16.34
N ALA A 197 -10.15 11.38 15.57
CA ALA A 197 -8.85 10.80 15.84
C ALA A 197 -8.21 10.32 14.54
N ILE A 198 -6.93 10.02 14.63
CA ILE A 198 -6.17 9.22 13.67
C ILE A 198 -5.65 7.98 14.40
N GLY A 199 -5.26 6.95 13.66
CA GLY A 199 -4.69 5.76 14.29
C GLY A 199 -4.00 4.83 13.32
N VAL A 200 -3.41 3.79 13.88
CA VAL A 200 -2.74 2.72 13.15
C VAL A 200 -3.04 1.38 13.80
N VAL A 201 -3.19 0.35 12.97
CA VAL A 201 -3.23 -1.04 13.41
C VAL A 201 -2.03 -1.75 12.80
N LEU A 202 -1.15 -2.30 13.62
CA LEU A 202 -0.06 -3.17 13.20
C LEU A 202 -0.51 -4.62 13.36
N ASP A 203 -0.50 -5.36 12.26
CA ASP A 203 -0.81 -6.78 12.19
C ASP A 203 0.44 -7.58 11.82
N GLY A 204 0.48 -8.86 12.18
CA GLY A 204 1.62 -9.75 11.94
C GLY A 204 2.81 -9.57 12.90
N VAL A 205 2.63 -8.81 13.98
CA VAL A 205 3.59 -8.71 15.09
C VAL A 205 3.61 -10.02 15.86
N ARG A 206 4.79 -10.56 16.18
CA ARG A 206 4.90 -11.81 16.97
C ARG A 206 4.49 -11.59 18.43
N PRO A 207 3.95 -12.60 19.13
CA PRO A 207 3.76 -12.53 20.58
C PRO A 207 5.09 -12.50 21.33
N GLY A 208 5.07 -11.97 22.56
CA GLY A 208 6.20 -12.01 23.50
C GLY A 208 7.27 -10.93 23.28
N ILE A 209 7.04 -9.94 22.42
CA ILE A 209 7.97 -8.82 22.24
C ILE A 209 7.69 -7.80 23.36
N PRO A 210 8.70 -7.38 24.14
CA PRO A 210 8.54 -6.32 25.12
C PRO A 210 7.97 -5.04 24.48
N PHE A 211 6.99 -4.44 25.15
CA PHE A 211 6.30 -3.26 24.66
C PHE A 211 6.19 -2.22 25.78
N ASP A 212 6.66 -1.02 25.51
CA ASP A 212 6.50 0.15 26.36
C ASP A 212 5.80 1.27 25.57
N GLU A 213 4.75 1.84 26.16
CA GLU A 213 4.03 2.98 25.57
C GLU A 213 4.92 4.24 25.55
N GLU A 214 5.85 4.39 26.51
CA GLU A 214 6.74 5.54 26.58
C GLU A 214 7.68 5.62 25.36
N ASP A 215 8.11 4.48 24.82
CA ASP A 215 8.92 4.42 23.60
C ASP A 215 8.18 5.02 22.40
N ILE A 216 6.88 4.75 22.30
CA ILE A 216 6.02 5.29 21.24
C ILE A 216 5.81 6.79 21.44
N GLN A 217 5.50 7.19 22.67
CA GLN A 217 5.21 8.58 23.00
C GLN A 217 6.43 9.49 22.77
N LYS A 218 7.64 9.02 23.08
CA LYS A 218 8.89 9.75 22.85
C LYS A 218 9.09 10.12 21.37
N GLU A 219 8.83 9.20 20.45
CA GLU A 219 8.97 9.44 19.02
C GLU A 219 7.85 10.35 18.48
N LEU A 220 6.62 10.18 18.99
CA LEU A 220 5.50 11.10 18.69
C LEU A 220 5.81 12.52 19.15
N ASP A 221 6.40 12.67 20.34
CA ASP A 221 6.84 13.95 20.87
C ASP A 221 7.88 14.59 19.97
N ARG A 222 8.90 13.84 19.50
CA ARG A 222 9.92 14.33 18.54
C ARG A 222 9.31 14.86 17.24
N ARG A 223 8.20 14.29 16.77
CA ARG A 223 7.47 14.71 15.56
C ARG A 223 6.57 15.94 15.77
N ARG A 224 6.11 16.14 17.01
CA ARG A 224 5.03 17.05 17.37
C ARG A 224 5.32 18.49 16.92
N PRO A 225 4.31 19.23 16.42
CA PRO A 225 4.47 20.66 16.16
C PRO A 225 4.74 21.46 17.45
N GLY A 226 5.18 22.71 17.30
CA GLY A 226 5.26 23.68 18.41
C GLY A 226 6.48 23.57 19.31
N GLN A 227 7.47 22.73 18.98
CA GLN A 227 8.69 22.56 19.76
C GLN A 227 9.66 23.76 19.67
N SER A 228 9.61 24.54 18.59
CA SER A 228 10.57 25.61 18.34
C SER A 228 9.98 26.72 17.47
N LYS A 229 10.72 27.81 17.31
CA LYS A 229 10.32 28.93 16.43
C LYS A 229 10.31 28.54 14.96
N VAL A 230 11.06 27.51 14.54
CA VAL A 230 11.16 27.11 13.11
C VAL A 230 10.04 26.16 12.66
N VAL A 231 9.25 25.61 13.58
CA VAL A 231 8.07 24.79 13.27
C VAL A 231 6.76 25.55 13.53
N THR A 232 5.64 24.98 13.07
CA THR A 232 4.30 25.51 13.27
C THR A 232 3.95 25.55 14.75
N GLN A 233 3.24 26.60 15.16
CA GLN A 233 2.91 26.89 16.56
C GLN A 233 1.61 26.21 17.01
N ARG A 234 1.26 25.06 16.42
CA ARG A 234 0.10 24.25 16.86
C ARG A 234 0.48 23.50 18.13
N ARG A 235 -0.52 23.27 19.00
CA ARG A 235 -0.37 22.46 20.21
C ARG A 235 -1.30 21.27 20.11
N GLU A 236 -0.82 20.20 19.50
CA GLU A 236 -1.46 18.89 19.54
C GLU A 236 -0.60 18.06 20.48
N ALA A 237 -1.16 17.46 21.53
CA ALA A 237 -0.38 16.69 22.52
C ALA A 237 0.24 15.42 21.92
N ASP A 238 -0.38 14.89 20.86
CA ASP A 238 -0.01 13.63 20.19
C ASP A 238 0.09 12.46 21.17
N THR A 239 -0.79 12.44 22.16
CA THR A 239 -0.91 11.34 23.13
C THR A 239 -1.45 10.10 22.43
N VAL A 240 -0.72 9.00 22.55
CA VAL A 240 -1.12 7.70 22.05
C VAL A 240 -2.02 6.98 23.05
N GLU A 241 -3.00 6.25 22.54
CA GLU A 241 -3.90 5.37 23.31
C GLU A 241 -3.78 3.97 22.70
N ILE A 242 -3.26 3.01 23.47
CA ILE A 242 -3.13 1.60 23.04
C ILE A 242 -4.46 0.89 23.29
N LEU A 243 -5.07 0.33 22.25
CA LEU A 243 -6.40 -0.27 22.31
C LEU A 243 -6.40 -1.80 22.35
N SER A 244 -5.39 -2.45 21.76
CA SER A 244 -5.30 -3.90 21.67
C SER A 244 -3.88 -4.36 21.39
N GLY A 245 -3.65 -5.66 21.44
CA GLY A 245 -2.39 -6.28 21.00
C GLY A 245 -1.30 -6.34 22.06
N VAL A 246 -1.50 -5.73 23.24
CA VAL A 246 -0.56 -5.73 24.37
C VAL A 246 -1.22 -6.31 25.63
N PHE A 247 -0.49 -7.15 26.35
CA PHE A 247 -0.87 -7.69 27.65
C PHE A 247 0.38 -7.84 28.51
N GLU A 248 0.34 -7.40 29.77
CA GLU A 248 1.47 -7.47 30.73
C GLU A 248 2.80 -6.94 30.18
N GLY A 249 2.76 -5.84 29.41
CA GLY A 249 3.96 -5.21 28.84
C GLY A 249 4.58 -5.98 27.66
N GLN A 250 3.84 -6.91 27.06
CA GLN A 250 4.30 -7.69 25.91
C GLN A 250 3.26 -7.71 24.79
N THR A 251 3.72 -7.85 23.55
CA THR A 251 2.84 -8.10 22.42
C THR A 251 2.17 -9.47 22.55
N THR A 252 0.92 -9.56 22.12
CA THR A 252 0.10 -10.78 22.23
C THR A 252 0.07 -11.62 20.96
N GLY A 253 0.64 -11.11 19.86
CA GLY A 253 0.49 -11.70 18.53
C GLY A 253 -0.80 -11.29 17.80
N ALA A 254 -1.77 -10.74 18.53
CA ALA A 254 -2.96 -10.13 17.96
C ALA A 254 -2.67 -8.70 17.44
N PRO A 255 -3.54 -8.12 16.60
CA PRO A 255 -3.32 -6.77 16.07
C PRO A 255 -3.11 -5.71 17.16
N LEU A 256 -2.02 -4.95 17.04
CA LEU A 256 -1.66 -3.82 17.88
C LEU A 256 -2.34 -2.55 17.35
N ALA A 257 -3.39 -2.10 18.02
CA ALA A 257 -4.13 -0.91 17.62
C ALA A 257 -3.76 0.29 18.49
N MET A 258 -3.43 1.42 17.84
CA MET A 258 -3.04 2.67 18.48
C MET A 258 -3.86 3.83 17.92
N VAL A 259 -4.34 4.71 18.80
CA VAL A 259 -5.16 5.86 18.45
C VAL A 259 -4.55 7.15 19.02
N ILE A 260 -4.64 8.24 18.26
CA ILE A 260 -4.23 9.57 18.67
C ILE A 260 -5.40 10.53 18.43
N ARG A 261 -5.87 11.18 19.50
CA ARG A 261 -7.02 12.10 19.43
C ARG A 261 -6.62 13.45 18.85
N ASN A 262 -7.53 14.06 18.08
CA ASN A 262 -7.31 15.36 17.48
C ASN A 262 -7.98 16.46 18.33
N GLU A 263 -7.19 17.25 19.07
CA GLU A 263 -7.71 18.20 20.08
C GLU A 263 -7.82 19.67 19.59
N ASP A 264 -6.92 20.16 18.73
CA ASP A 264 -6.88 21.58 18.28
C ASP A 264 -7.46 21.76 16.86
N GLN A 265 -8.71 21.33 16.65
CA GLN A 265 -9.39 21.46 15.35
C GLN A 265 -10.08 22.82 15.20
N ARG A 266 -9.47 23.73 14.44
CA ARG A 266 -10.09 25.02 14.08
C ARG A 266 -10.65 25.00 12.66
N SER A 267 -11.75 24.29 12.46
CA SER A 267 -12.36 24.11 11.12
C SER A 267 -12.68 25.43 10.40
N LYS A 268 -13.09 26.48 11.12
CA LYS A 268 -13.49 27.79 10.56
C LYS A 268 -12.37 28.54 9.83
N SER A 269 -11.09 28.22 10.05
CA SER A 269 -9.99 28.91 9.35
C SER A 269 -9.77 28.45 7.91
N TYR A 270 -10.53 27.45 7.44
CA TYR A 270 -10.34 26.82 6.12
C TYR A 270 -11.52 27.00 5.16
N ASP A 271 -12.61 27.67 5.59
CA ASP A 271 -13.83 27.81 4.77
C ASP A 271 -13.58 28.55 3.45
N ASN A 272 -12.63 29.49 3.43
CA ASN A 272 -12.22 30.22 2.23
C ASN A 272 -11.48 29.36 1.19
N LEU A 273 -11.11 28.12 1.53
CA LEU A 273 -10.38 27.19 0.67
C LEU A 273 -11.28 26.10 0.08
N LYS A 274 -12.57 26.10 0.43
CA LYS A 274 -13.54 25.07 0.05
C LYS A 274 -13.62 24.90 -1.47
N ASP A 275 -13.75 26.02 -2.18
CA ASP A 275 -14.07 26.03 -3.62
C ASP A 275 -12.86 26.29 -4.53
N LEU A 276 -11.63 26.11 -4.02
CA LEU A 276 -10.39 26.29 -4.78
C LEU A 276 -9.37 25.18 -4.53
N PHE A 277 -8.43 25.03 -5.45
CA PHE A 277 -7.29 24.11 -5.29
C PHE A 277 -6.05 24.88 -4.83
N ARG A 278 -5.38 24.47 -3.75
CA ARG A 278 -4.14 25.13 -3.31
C ARG A 278 -2.96 24.62 -4.16
N PRO A 279 -2.12 25.52 -4.69
CA PRO A 279 -0.88 25.14 -5.37
C PRO A 279 -0.01 24.25 -4.49
N GLY A 280 0.56 23.20 -5.07
CA GLY A 280 1.44 22.26 -4.37
C GLY A 280 0.76 21.31 -3.38
N HIS A 281 -0.56 21.37 -3.17
CA HIS A 281 -1.33 20.37 -2.42
C HIS A 281 -1.99 19.38 -3.37
N GLY A 282 -2.36 18.19 -2.87
CA GLY A 282 -3.13 17.21 -3.65
C GLY A 282 -4.63 17.54 -3.71
N ASP A 283 -5.02 18.82 -3.61
CA ASP A 283 -6.42 19.22 -3.61
C ASP A 283 -7.12 18.86 -4.92
N PHE A 284 -6.49 19.25 -6.03
CA PHE A 284 -6.99 18.96 -7.38
C PHE A 284 -7.04 17.46 -7.64
N THR A 285 -5.96 16.73 -7.31
CA THR A 285 -5.85 15.30 -7.59
C THR A 285 -6.83 14.48 -6.75
N PHE A 286 -7.04 14.80 -5.47
CA PHE A 286 -8.07 14.15 -4.65
C PHE A 286 -9.46 14.40 -5.19
N TYR A 287 -9.78 15.65 -5.55
CA TYR A 287 -11.08 15.98 -6.12
C TYR A 287 -11.32 15.25 -7.45
N LYS A 288 -10.32 15.19 -8.34
CA LYS A 288 -10.45 14.46 -9.61
C LYS A 288 -10.55 12.94 -9.41
N LYS A 289 -9.87 12.39 -8.40
CA LYS A 289 -9.91 10.95 -8.11
C LYS A 289 -11.21 10.50 -7.46
N TYR A 290 -11.72 11.27 -6.48
CA TYR A 290 -12.81 10.83 -5.60
C TYR A 290 -14.10 11.64 -5.77
N GLY A 291 -14.10 12.74 -6.52
CA GLY A 291 -15.22 13.67 -6.63
C GLY A 291 -15.49 14.51 -5.38
N VAL A 292 -14.85 14.17 -4.25
CA VAL A 292 -14.98 14.85 -2.95
C VAL A 292 -13.61 15.10 -2.34
N ARG A 293 -13.49 16.20 -1.58
CA ARG A 293 -12.27 16.57 -0.87
C ARG A 293 -12.62 17.21 0.47
N ASP A 294 -11.93 16.80 1.52
CA ASP A 294 -11.93 17.55 2.77
C ASP A 294 -10.98 18.75 2.69
N HIS A 295 -11.56 19.93 2.54
CA HIS A 295 -10.84 21.20 2.44
C HIS A 295 -10.31 21.68 3.80
N ARG A 296 -10.77 21.10 4.91
CA ARG A 296 -10.33 21.42 6.27
C ARG A 296 -8.98 20.75 6.52
N GLY A 297 -7.89 21.40 6.10
CA GLY A 297 -6.52 20.91 6.36
C GLY A 297 -6.06 19.68 5.57
N GLY A 298 -6.74 19.33 4.48
CA GLY A 298 -6.31 18.30 3.53
C GLY A 298 -6.76 16.87 3.85
N GLY A 299 -7.63 16.67 4.84
CA GLY A 299 -8.24 15.36 5.13
C GLY A 299 -7.19 14.27 5.33
N ARG A 300 -7.29 13.21 4.50
CA ARG A 300 -6.45 12.01 4.55
C ARG A 300 -5.01 12.19 4.06
N GLN A 301 -4.75 13.16 3.18
CA GLN A 301 -3.40 13.46 2.66
C GLN A 301 -2.64 14.49 3.50
N SER A 302 -3.18 14.84 4.67
CA SER A 302 -2.54 15.78 5.59
C SER A 302 -1.31 15.15 6.23
N GLY A 303 -0.29 15.96 6.52
CA GLY A 303 0.85 15.55 7.34
C GLY A 303 0.47 15.11 8.76
N ARG A 304 -0.80 15.27 9.19
CA ARG A 304 -1.31 14.67 10.43
C ARG A 304 -1.17 13.15 10.42
N GLU A 305 -1.38 12.51 9.26
CA GLU A 305 -1.28 11.05 9.08
C GLU A 305 0.10 10.49 9.44
N THR A 306 1.17 11.28 9.32
CA THR A 306 2.50 10.77 9.65
C THR A 306 2.71 10.50 11.14
N ALA A 307 1.81 10.93 12.03
CA ALA A 307 1.83 10.50 13.44
C ALA A 307 1.52 9.00 13.55
N CYS A 308 0.61 8.48 12.73
CA CYS A 308 0.33 7.05 12.64
C CYS A 308 1.57 6.26 12.19
N ARG A 309 2.34 6.82 11.25
CA ARG A 309 3.60 6.22 10.79
C ARG A 309 4.68 6.24 11.86
N VAL A 310 4.79 7.34 12.58
CA VAL A 310 5.71 7.45 13.72
C VAL A 310 5.33 6.46 14.82
N ALA A 311 4.04 6.33 15.16
CA ALA A 311 3.59 5.35 16.14
C ALA A 311 3.94 3.91 15.73
N ALA A 312 3.68 3.53 14.47
CA ALA A 312 4.04 2.20 13.95
C ALA A 312 5.55 1.97 13.91
N GLY A 313 6.30 2.96 13.44
CA GLY A 313 7.75 2.88 13.35
C GLY A 313 8.46 2.93 14.69
N ALA A 314 7.87 3.56 15.72
CA ALA A 314 8.47 3.63 17.05
C ALA A 314 8.51 2.26 17.72
N PHE A 315 7.45 1.46 17.55
CA PHE A 315 7.47 0.05 17.95
C PHE A 315 8.56 -0.72 17.19
N ALA A 316 8.64 -0.53 15.86
CA ALA A 316 9.68 -1.21 15.09
C ALA A 316 11.10 -0.78 15.49
N ARG A 317 11.26 0.49 15.84
CA ARG A 317 12.51 1.10 16.27
C ARG A 317 12.97 0.52 17.61
N SER A 318 12.09 0.41 18.61
CA SER A 318 12.48 -0.15 19.92
C SER A 318 12.98 -1.60 19.79
N VAL A 319 12.32 -2.39 18.93
CA VAL A 319 12.76 -3.75 18.61
C VAL A 319 14.15 -3.75 17.96
N LEU A 320 14.38 -2.92 16.94
CA LEU A 320 15.68 -2.85 16.26
C LEU A 320 16.80 -2.29 17.16
N GLU A 321 16.49 -1.31 18.01
CA GLU A 321 17.46 -0.76 18.98
C GLU A 321 17.88 -1.81 20.02
N SER A 322 16.96 -2.71 20.43
CA SER A 322 17.31 -3.86 21.28
C SER A 322 18.31 -4.82 20.62
N MET A 323 18.40 -4.79 19.29
CA MET A 323 19.35 -5.56 18.47
C MET A 323 20.61 -4.75 18.13
N ASN A 324 20.84 -3.62 18.82
CA ASN A 324 21.96 -2.70 18.59
C ASN A 324 21.97 -2.07 17.18
N ILE A 325 20.83 -2.02 16.50
CA ILE A 325 20.66 -1.34 15.22
C ILE A 325 20.28 0.10 15.49
N ARG A 326 21.11 1.04 15.04
CA ARG A 326 20.92 2.47 15.30
C ARG A 326 20.44 3.16 14.04
N ILE A 327 19.26 3.79 14.12
CA ILE A 327 18.65 4.57 13.04
C ILE A 327 18.71 6.06 13.40
N VAL A 328 19.34 6.86 12.55
CA VAL A 328 19.50 8.30 12.74
C VAL A 328 19.19 9.03 11.45
N ALA A 329 18.44 10.12 11.52
CA ALA A 329 18.32 11.05 10.43
C ALA A 329 18.56 12.50 10.88
N HIS A 330 19.06 13.31 9.97
CA HIS A 330 19.37 14.72 10.21
C HIS A 330 19.28 15.54 8.92
N SER A 331 19.05 16.84 9.05
CA SER A 331 19.06 17.74 7.89
C SER A 331 20.50 18.00 7.46
N ILE A 332 20.79 17.76 6.18
CA ILE A 332 22.09 18.10 5.57
C ILE A 332 22.01 19.31 4.63
N GLU A 333 20.80 19.74 4.26
CA GLU A 333 20.59 20.97 3.50
C GLU A 333 19.24 21.59 3.85
N ILE A 334 19.18 22.91 4.06
CA ILE A 334 17.92 23.67 4.12
C ILE A 334 18.10 24.99 3.36
N GLY A 335 17.18 25.27 2.44
CA GLY A 335 17.21 26.52 1.66
C GLY A 335 18.51 26.75 0.87
N GLY A 336 19.20 25.70 0.45
CA GLY A 336 20.49 25.77 -0.25
C GLY A 336 21.72 25.90 0.64
N ILE A 337 21.55 25.98 1.98
CA ILE A 337 22.66 25.98 2.93
C ILE A 337 23.00 24.52 3.23
N GLN A 338 24.20 24.09 2.85
CA GLN A 338 24.67 22.70 2.99
C GLN A 338 25.52 22.50 4.24
N ALA A 339 25.32 21.38 4.91
CA ALA A 339 26.20 20.87 5.95
C ALA A 339 27.52 20.35 5.34
N SER A 340 28.62 20.57 6.04
CA SER A 340 29.97 20.15 5.68
C SER A 340 30.65 19.30 6.76
N LYS A 341 30.18 19.41 8.00
CA LYS A 341 30.61 18.64 9.17
C LYS A 341 29.48 17.75 9.67
N CYS A 342 29.80 16.75 10.49
CA CYS A 342 28.82 15.85 11.07
C CYS A 342 29.22 15.47 12.50
N ASP A 343 28.46 15.97 13.46
CA ASP A 343 28.43 15.55 14.86
C ASP A 343 27.00 15.13 15.21
N LEU A 344 26.77 13.81 15.26
CA LEU A 344 25.44 13.27 15.52
C LEU A 344 24.92 13.61 16.92
N SER A 345 25.78 14.03 17.86
CA SER A 345 25.38 14.34 19.23
C SER A 345 24.55 15.62 19.35
N ILE A 346 24.66 16.53 18.38
CA ILE A 346 23.98 17.83 18.40
C ILE A 346 22.63 17.84 17.68
N ILE A 347 22.21 16.74 17.04
CA ILE A 347 20.98 16.69 16.22
C ILE A 347 19.75 17.15 17.02
N GLU A 348 19.58 16.65 18.24
CA GLU A 348 18.42 17.01 19.08
C GLU A 348 18.65 18.30 19.90
N THR A 349 19.84 18.91 19.85
CA THR A 349 20.16 20.12 20.62
C THR A 349 19.88 21.41 19.86
N ASN A 350 19.60 21.31 18.55
CA ASN A 350 19.30 22.46 17.69
C ASN A 350 17.94 22.30 16.98
N PRO A 351 17.26 23.40 16.66
CA PRO A 351 15.88 23.36 16.22
C PRO A 351 15.70 22.92 14.76
N VAL A 352 16.78 22.82 13.97
CA VAL A 352 16.74 22.38 12.58
C VAL A 352 17.13 20.91 12.39
N ARG A 353 17.58 20.23 13.46
CA ARG A 353 18.05 18.84 13.45
C ARG A 353 19.20 18.61 12.48
N CYS A 354 20.13 19.56 12.41
CA CYS A 354 21.34 19.46 11.61
C CYS A 354 22.49 18.93 12.48
N ALA A 355 23.31 18.03 11.93
CA ALA A 355 24.51 17.51 12.61
C ALA A 355 25.73 18.43 12.45
N ASP A 356 25.62 19.55 11.74
CA ASP A 356 26.72 20.51 11.56
C ASP A 356 26.52 21.75 12.47
N PRO A 357 27.40 21.97 13.47
CA PRO A 357 27.26 23.10 14.40
C PRO A 357 27.40 24.47 13.72
N ASP A 358 28.07 24.55 12.57
CA ASP A 358 28.27 25.80 11.84
C ASP A 358 27.11 26.06 10.87
N ALA A 359 26.57 25.02 10.25
CA ALA A 359 25.45 25.16 9.30
C ALA A 359 24.10 25.31 10.02
N ALA A 360 23.91 24.71 11.19
CA ALA A 360 22.63 24.73 11.91
C ALA A 360 22.10 26.16 12.19
N PRO A 361 22.90 27.11 12.70
CA PRO A 361 22.44 28.49 12.93
C PRO A 361 22.07 29.21 11.63
N LEU A 362 22.81 28.97 10.55
CA LEU A 362 22.55 29.58 9.23
C LEU A 362 21.25 29.05 8.62
N MET A 363 21.01 27.73 8.73
CA MET A 363 19.75 27.11 8.32
C MET A 363 18.57 27.66 9.14
N GLU A 364 18.72 27.83 10.46
CA GLU A 364 17.70 28.43 11.32
C GLU A 364 17.37 29.86 10.89
N GLU A 365 18.38 30.70 10.67
CA GLU A 365 18.21 32.07 10.20
C GLU A 365 17.45 32.12 8.86
N ALA A 366 17.81 31.25 7.91
CA ALA A 366 17.14 31.17 6.62
C ALA A 366 15.64 30.81 6.76
N ILE A 367 15.29 29.87 7.65
CA ILE A 367 13.89 29.52 7.92
C ILE A 367 13.12 30.71 8.52
N LEU A 368 13.73 31.42 9.47
CA LEU A 368 13.11 32.61 10.08
C LEU A 368 12.93 33.74 9.07
N LYS A 369 13.90 33.93 8.19
CA LYS A 369 13.82 34.88 7.08
C LYS A 369 12.68 34.53 6.13
N ALA A 370 12.61 33.29 5.64
CA ALA A 370 11.52 32.82 4.78
C ALA A 370 10.14 33.00 5.44
N ARG A 371 10.01 32.73 6.74
CA ARG A 371 8.78 33.02 7.49
C ARG A 371 8.40 34.49 7.46
N SER A 372 9.36 35.40 7.69
CA SER A 372 9.13 36.85 7.65
C SER A 372 8.70 37.34 6.26
N GLU A 373 9.22 36.70 5.22
CA GLU A 373 8.88 36.90 3.81
C GLU A 373 7.56 36.20 3.40
N LYS A 374 6.88 35.55 4.35
CA LYS A 374 5.63 34.80 4.15
C LYS A 374 5.77 33.62 3.17
N ASP A 375 6.99 33.09 3.04
CA ASP A 375 7.35 31.96 2.17
C ASP A 375 7.84 30.74 2.99
N SER A 376 8.38 29.74 2.30
CA SER A 376 8.85 28.49 2.90
C SER A 376 10.09 27.92 2.19
N LEU A 377 10.80 27.03 2.87
CA LEU A 377 12.00 26.36 2.38
C LEU A 377 11.84 24.84 2.37
N GLY A 378 12.49 24.21 1.39
CA GLY A 378 12.73 22.77 1.36
C GLY A 378 14.13 22.43 1.86
N GLY A 379 14.54 21.19 1.64
CA GLY A 379 15.86 20.73 2.05
C GLY A 379 16.10 19.25 1.79
N ILE A 380 17.22 18.75 2.31
CA ILE A 380 17.65 17.36 2.18
C ILE A 380 17.87 16.78 3.59
N ILE A 381 17.29 15.61 3.83
CA ILE A 381 17.52 14.80 5.04
C ILE A 381 18.46 13.66 4.67
N GLN A 382 19.47 13.40 5.48
CA GLN A 382 20.25 12.17 5.42
C GLN A 382 19.71 11.19 6.46
N LEU A 383 19.46 9.95 6.04
CA LEU A 383 19.14 8.81 6.89
C LEU A 383 20.34 7.87 6.90
N GLU A 384 20.74 7.46 8.10
CA GLU A 384 21.82 6.52 8.36
C GLU A 384 21.31 5.38 9.24
N VAL A 385 21.60 4.14 8.85
CA VAL A 385 21.36 2.96 9.70
C VAL A 385 22.67 2.24 9.92
N HIS A 386 23.10 2.19 11.18
CA HIS A 386 24.33 1.54 11.60
C HIS A 386 24.03 0.16 12.19
N ASN A 387 25.03 -0.73 12.09
CA ASN A 387 24.96 -2.11 12.56
C ASN A 387 23.86 -2.95 11.90
N LEU A 388 23.41 -2.55 10.71
CA LEU A 388 22.46 -3.34 9.94
C LEU A 388 23.18 -4.62 9.44
N PRO A 389 22.67 -5.83 9.72
CA PRO A 389 23.32 -7.04 9.28
C PRO A 389 23.24 -7.19 7.75
N PRO A 390 24.20 -7.92 7.13
CA PRO A 390 24.07 -8.28 5.73
C PRO A 390 22.93 -9.28 5.53
N GLY A 391 22.27 -9.26 4.37
CA GLY A 391 21.29 -10.27 3.97
C GLY A 391 19.81 -9.90 4.09
N LEU A 392 19.47 -8.62 4.28
CA LEU A 392 18.08 -8.14 4.27
C LEU A 392 17.67 -7.66 2.87
N GLY A 393 16.51 -8.11 2.40
CA GLY A 393 15.95 -7.77 1.10
C GLY A 393 16.06 -8.90 0.09
N ASP A 394 15.42 -8.72 -1.08
CA ASP A 394 15.35 -9.73 -2.12
C ASP A 394 16.01 -9.28 -3.42
N PRO A 395 16.44 -10.21 -4.29
CA PRO A 395 16.77 -9.86 -5.66
C PRO A 395 15.51 -9.43 -6.43
N VAL A 396 15.70 -8.59 -7.46
CA VAL A 396 14.65 -8.17 -8.42
C VAL A 396 13.60 -7.19 -7.88
N PHE A 397 12.43 -7.64 -7.41
CA PHE A 397 11.28 -6.76 -7.08
C PHE A 397 11.13 -6.48 -5.59
N GLY A 398 11.63 -7.36 -4.71
CA GLY A 398 11.61 -7.18 -3.26
C GLY A 398 12.88 -6.51 -2.70
N LYS A 399 13.63 -5.80 -3.55
CA LYS A 399 14.90 -5.17 -3.14
C LYS A 399 14.70 -4.21 -1.97
N LEU A 400 15.63 -4.22 -1.03
CA LEU A 400 15.58 -3.40 0.18
C LEU A 400 15.58 -1.90 -0.15
N ASP A 401 16.41 -1.47 -1.10
CA ASP A 401 16.44 -0.08 -1.57
C ASP A 401 15.10 0.33 -2.20
N ALA A 402 14.50 -0.53 -3.01
CA ALA A 402 13.18 -0.28 -3.60
C ALA A 402 12.08 -0.18 -2.54
N ARG A 403 12.09 -1.05 -1.52
CA ARG A 403 11.15 -1.01 -0.39
C ARG A 403 11.31 0.28 0.40
N LEU A 404 12.52 0.62 0.84
CA LEU A 404 12.80 1.85 1.58
C LEU A 404 12.47 3.10 0.77
N CYS A 405 12.89 3.18 -0.50
CA CYS A 405 12.56 4.29 -1.38
C CYS A 405 11.04 4.45 -1.55
N SER A 406 10.31 3.35 -1.76
CA SER A 406 8.85 3.37 -1.87
C SER A 406 8.20 3.89 -0.58
N ALA A 407 8.58 3.33 0.56
CA ALA A 407 8.10 3.75 1.88
C ALA A 407 8.34 5.24 2.13
N ILE A 408 9.56 5.72 1.92
CA ILE A 408 9.95 7.12 2.14
C ILE A 408 9.23 8.05 1.15
N MET A 409 9.12 7.66 -0.12
CA MET A 409 8.43 8.47 -1.14
C MET A 409 6.93 8.64 -0.87
N THR A 410 6.32 7.73 -0.08
CA THR A 410 4.92 7.88 0.34
C THR A 410 4.72 8.94 1.42
N ILE A 411 5.79 9.49 2.02
CA ILE A 411 5.72 10.60 2.97
C ILE A 411 5.41 11.89 2.20
N GLY A 412 4.49 12.69 2.74
CA GLY A 412 4.12 13.98 2.14
C GLY A 412 5.34 14.89 1.94
N ALA A 413 5.36 15.63 0.82
CA ALA A 413 6.42 16.56 0.41
C ALA A 413 7.76 15.93 -0.03
N ILE A 414 7.94 14.61 0.04
CA ILE A 414 9.13 13.97 -0.53
C ILE A 414 9.05 13.95 -2.05
N LYS A 415 10.15 14.33 -2.72
CA LYS A 415 10.24 14.43 -4.19
C LYS A 415 11.41 13.66 -4.80
N GLY A 416 12.34 13.16 -3.99
CA GLY A 416 13.50 12.39 -4.42
C GLY A 416 14.05 11.59 -3.26
N VAL A 417 14.58 10.40 -3.57
CA VAL A 417 15.29 9.55 -2.63
C VAL A 417 16.51 8.99 -3.35
N GLU A 418 17.66 9.09 -2.70
CA GLU A 418 18.95 8.54 -3.14
C GLU A 418 19.43 7.48 -2.15
N VAL A 419 20.17 6.49 -2.66
CA VAL A 419 20.88 5.49 -1.84
C VAL A 419 22.38 5.63 -2.08
N GLY A 420 23.17 5.64 -1.01
CA GLY A 420 24.62 5.86 -1.07
C GLY A 420 24.98 7.18 -1.74
N ASP A 421 25.82 7.10 -2.77
CA ASP A 421 26.20 8.27 -3.56
C ASP A 421 25.08 8.80 -4.45
N GLY A 422 23.99 8.06 -4.64
CA GLY A 422 22.81 8.56 -5.35
C GLY A 422 23.12 8.98 -6.78
N PHE A 423 22.63 10.16 -7.18
CA PHE A 423 22.91 10.69 -8.52
C PHE A 423 24.40 11.04 -8.72
N ALA A 424 25.17 11.26 -7.65
CA ALA A 424 26.59 11.59 -7.76
C ALA A 424 27.42 10.44 -8.35
N ILE A 425 26.99 9.18 -8.16
CA ILE A 425 27.69 8.00 -8.68
C ILE A 425 27.82 8.01 -10.20
N THR A 426 26.91 8.69 -10.91
CA THR A 426 26.90 8.80 -12.38
C THR A 426 28.10 9.58 -12.94
N ARG A 427 28.84 10.28 -12.07
CA ARG A 427 30.03 11.07 -12.41
C ARG A 427 31.33 10.26 -12.29
N LEU A 428 31.25 9.04 -11.79
CA LEU A 428 32.39 8.17 -11.51
C LEU A 428 32.55 7.08 -12.58
N ARG A 429 33.79 6.63 -12.81
CA ARG A 429 34.06 5.39 -13.55
C ARG A 429 33.85 4.19 -12.62
N GLY A 430 33.61 3.00 -13.18
CA GLY A 430 33.46 1.78 -12.38
C GLY A 430 34.63 1.52 -11.42
N SER A 431 35.86 1.82 -11.84
CA SER A 431 37.06 1.69 -10.98
C SER A 431 37.09 2.68 -9.79
N GLN A 432 36.22 3.69 -9.79
CA GLN A 432 36.08 4.68 -8.72
C GLN A 432 34.79 4.45 -7.90
N ALA A 433 33.76 3.88 -8.51
CA ALA A 433 32.46 3.66 -7.88
C ALA A 433 32.35 2.29 -7.17
N ASN A 434 33.10 1.28 -7.62
CA ASN A 434 33.04 -0.05 -7.01
C ASN A 434 33.66 -0.01 -5.62
N ASP A 435 32.95 -0.54 -4.63
CA ASP A 435 33.43 -0.64 -3.25
C ASP A 435 34.25 -1.91 -3.03
N PRO A 436 35.60 -1.84 -2.90
CA PRO A 436 36.43 -3.01 -2.70
C PRO A 436 36.24 -3.55 -1.27
N MET A 437 36.52 -4.84 -1.07
CA MET A 437 36.50 -5.47 0.25
C MET A 437 37.93 -5.76 0.73
N GLY A 438 38.18 -5.52 2.02
CA GLY A 438 39.35 -6.01 2.76
C GLY A 438 38.94 -7.04 3.82
N GLU A 439 39.85 -7.39 4.71
CA GLU A 439 39.63 -8.42 5.76
C GLU A 439 38.47 -8.08 6.72
N GLN A 440 38.19 -6.79 6.94
CA GLN A 440 37.19 -6.30 7.89
C GLN A 440 35.91 -5.77 7.22
N GLY A 441 35.70 -6.04 5.93
CA GLY A 441 34.53 -5.60 5.17
C GLY A 441 34.87 -4.60 4.06
N PHE A 442 33.90 -3.78 3.66
CA PHE A 442 34.06 -2.82 2.56
C PHE A 442 35.02 -1.68 2.93
N LEU A 443 35.90 -1.30 2.00
CA LEU A 443 36.87 -0.21 2.13
C LEU A 443 36.28 1.17 1.80
N SER A 444 35.12 1.19 1.14
CA SER A 444 34.32 2.38 0.80
C SER A 444 32.83 2.01 0.82
N ASN A 445 31.93 3.00 0.71
CA ASN A 445 30.48 2.77 0.80
C ASN A 445 29.67 3.59 -0.23
N HIS A 446 30.12 3.61 -1.48
CA HIS A 446 29.40 4.27 -2.58
C HIS A 446 28.00 3.66 -2.80
N HIS A 447 27.86 2.34 -2.59
CA HIS A 447 26.58 1.62 -2.63
C HIS A 447 25.63 1.94 -1.46
N GLY A 448 26.09 2.62 -0.41
CA GLY A 448 25.25 3.07 0.70
C GLY A 448 24.60 1.94 1.49
N GLY A 449 25.32 0.85 1.72
CA GLY A 449 24.88 -0.28 2.54
C GLY A 449 23.91 -1.25 1.87
N ILE A 450 23.53 -1.05 0.61
CA ILE A 450 22.69 -1.97 -0.17
C ILE A 450 23.36 -2.32 -1.50
N LEU A 451 23.56 -3.62 -1.76
CA LEU A 451 24.17 -4.12 -3.00
C LEU A 451 23.30 -5.22 -3.60
N GLY A 452 22.99 -5.13 -4.89
CA GLY A 452 22.07 -6.08 -5.55
C GLY A 452 20.63 -6.04 -5.02
N GLY A 453 20.29 -5.05 -4.19
CA GLY A 453 19.01 -4.96 -3.48
C GLY A 453 18.99 -5.63 -2.10
N ILE A 454 20.15 -6.05 -1.59
CA ILE A 454 20.30 -6.72 -0.30
C ILE A 454 21.25 -5.90 0.58
N SER A 455 20.97 -5.81 1.89
CA SER A 455 21.89 -5.13 2.82
C SER A 455 23.27 -5.79 2.81
N SER A 456 24.32 -4.98 2.78
CA SER A 456 25.71 -5.44 2.64
C SER A 456 26.45 -5.61 3.97
N GLY A 457 25.87 -5.08 5.06
CA GLY A 457 26.53 -4.97 6.36
C GLY A 457 27.27 -3.64 6.56
N ALA A 458 27.51 -2.87 5.50
CA ALA A 458 27.99 -1.49 5.62
C ALA A 458 26.84 -0.57 6.07
N PRO A 459 27.13 0.63 6.63
CA PRO A 459 26.09 1.58 7.01
C PRO A 459 25.15 1.88 5.84
N LEU A 460 23.85 1.77 6.08
CA LEU A 460 22.85 2.14 5.10
C LEU A 460 22.77 3.67 5.06
N ILE A 461 22.90 4.27 3.88
CA ILE A 461 22.88 5.73 3.71
C ILE A 461 21.83 6.08 2.65
N MET A 462 20.90 6.97 3.00
CA MET A 462 19.93 7.51 2.06
C MET A 462 19.83 9.04 2.18
N ARG A 463 19.59 9.73 1.06
CA ARG A 463 19.29 11.16 1.04
C ARG A 463 17.88 11.39 0.53
N ILE A 464 17.12 12.20 1.24
CA ILE A 464 15.69 12.40 1.03
C ILE A 464 15.45 13.87 0.71
N ALA A 465 15.01 14.15 -0.52
CA ALA A 465 14.70 15.51 -0.97
C ALA A 465 13.27 15.89 -0.59
N VAL A 466 13.15 16.93 0.23
CA VAL A 466 11.88 17.48 0.73
C VAL A 466 11.61 18.81 0.05
N LYS A 467 10.47 18.93 -0.65
CA LYS A 467 10.09 20.21 -1.27
C LYS A 467 9.69 21.26 -0.21
N PRO A 468 9.72 22.56 -0.56
CA PRO A 468 9.17 23.61 0.30
C PRO A 468 7.69 23.37 0.69
N THR A 469 7.30 23.83 1.88
CA THR A 469 5.94 23.71 2.38
C THR A 469 4.94 24.45 1.47
N ALA A 470 3.99 23.73 0.88
CA ALA A 470 3.08 24.31 -0.11
C ALA A 470 2.13 25.41 0.43
N SER A 471 1.82 25.39 1.73
CA SER A 471 1.00 26.42 2.36
C SER A 471 1.83 27.61 2.81
N ILE A 472 1.80 28.67 2.02
CA ILE A 472 2.46 29.95 2.30
C ILE A 472 1.43 31.08 2.37
N ALA A 473 1.77 32.15 3.09
CA ALA A 473 0.89 33.31 3.27
C ALA A 473 1.03 34.34 2.13
N SER A 474 2.06 34.21 1.29
CA SER A 474 2.19 34.92 0.03
C SER A 474 1.07 34.57 -0.96
N ARG A 475 0.64 35.57 -1.72
CA ARG A 475 -0.42 35.42 -2.74
C ARG A 475 0.05 34.54 -3.89
N GLN A 476 -0.77 33.56 -4.26
CA GLN A 476 -0.51 32.65 -5.37
C GLN A 476 -1.71 32.61 -6.32
N ARG A 477 -1.44 32.31 -7.60
CA ARG A 477 -2.50 32.05 -8.59
C ARG A 477 -2.92 30.59 -8.55
N SER A 478 -4.21 30.35 -8.71
CA SER A 478 -4.79 29.02 -8.85
C SER A 478 -6.12 29.08 -9.63
N ILE A 479 -6.91 28.00 -9.55
CA ILE A 479 -8.25 27.91 -10.11
C ILE A 479 -9.25 27.43 -9.06
N ARG A 480 -10.51 27.82 -9.25
CA ARG A 480 -11.67 27.31 -8.53
C ARG A 480 -12.06 25.93 -9.04
N ILE A 481 -12.93 25.26 -8.29
CA ILE A 481 -13.56 24.00 -8.76
C ILE A 481 -14.34 24.22 -10.07
N SER A 482 -14.92 25.42 -10.26
CA SER A 482 -15.59 25.82 -11.51
C SER A 482 -14.64 25.94 -12.72
N GLY A 483 -13.33 25.94 -12.50
CA GLY A 483 -12.31 26.18 -13.53
C GLY A 483 -11.89 27.64 -13.69
N GLU A 484 -12.57 28.57 -13.01
CA GLU A 484 -12.23 30.00 -13.07
C GLU A 484 -10.91 30.31 -12.36
N PRO A 485 -10.03 31.15 -12.94
CA PRO A 485 -8.83 31.63 -12.26
C PRO A 485 -9.16 32.37 -10.97
N CYS A 486 -8.35 32.16 -9.93
CA CYS A 486 -8.46 32.88 -8.67
C CYS A 486 -7.08 33.08 -8.00
N ASP A 487 -7.04 34.01 -7.05
CA ASP A 487 -5.93 34.14 -6.13
C ASP A 487 -6.19 33.37 -4.83
N VAL A 488 -5.15 32.79 -4.27
CA VAL A 488 -5.17 32.10 -2.98
C VAL A 488 -4.10 32.64 -2.06
N GLU A 489 -4.50 32.89 -0.82
CA GLU A 489 -3.62 33.18 0.30
C GLU A 489 -4.01 32.24 1.44
N VAL A 490 -3.07 31.40 1.88
CA VAL A 490 -3.33 30.48 2.98
C VAL A 490 -2.95 31.18 4.28
N LYS A 491 -3.94 31.75 4.95
CA LYS A 491 -3.77 32.43 6.24
C LYS A 491 -3.74 31.38 7.36
N GLY A 492 -2.76 31.47 8.26
CA GLY A 492 -2.67 30.57 9.40
C GLY A 492 -1.23 30.24 9.80
N ARG A 493 -1.10 29.30 10.74
CA ARG A 493 0.19 28.80 11.24
C ARG A 493 0.63 27.61 10.37
N HIS A 494 1.53 27.86 9.43
CA HIS A 494 2.14 26.84 8.59
C HIS A 494 3.62 26.67 8.93
N ASP A 495 4.14 25.48 8.66
CA ASP A 495 5.57 25.19 8.80
C ASP A 495 6.35 25.97 7.72
N PRO A 496 7.23 26.92 8.08
CA PRO A 496 8.11 27.57 7.09
C PRO A 496 9.15 26.59 6.52
N CYS A 497 9.39 25.46 7.19
CA CYS A 497 10.18 24.36 6.67
C CYS A 497 9.71 23.03 7.28
N ILE A 498 9.26 22.09 6.45
CA ILE A 498 8.75 20.80 6.93
C ILE A 498 9.86 19.76 7.19
N VAL A 499 11.09 20.04 6.72
CA VAL A 499 12.27 19.15 6.84
C VAL A 499 12.46 18.68 8.27
N VAL A 500 12.44 19.61 9.23
CA VAL A 500 12.63 19.33 10.66
C VAL A 500 11.65 18.28 11.19
N ARG A 501 10.37 18.40 10.83
CA ARG A 501 9.33 17.46 11.27
C ARG A 501 9.34 16.15 10.50
N ALA A 502 9.91 16.14 9.30
CA ALA A 502 10.04 14.94 8.49
C ALA A 502 11.15 14.02 8.98
N VAL A 503 12.17 14.53 9.68
CA VAL A 503 13.28 13.72 10.26
C VAL A 503 12.77 12.52 11.07
N PRO A 504 11.99 12.68 12.16
CA PRO A 504 11.50 11.54 12.93
C PRO A 504 10.54 10.65 12.12
N VAL A 505 9.84 11.19 11.12
CA VAL A 505 8.97 10.38 10.24
C VAL A 505 9.81 9.47 9.35
N VAL A 506 10.93 9.96 8.81
CA VAL A 506 11.85 9.18 7.96
C VAL A 506 12.50 8.06 8.77
N GLU A 507 12.99 8.35 9.98
CA GLU A 507 13.57 7.33 10.87
C GLU A 507 12.58 6.20 11.16
N ASN A 508 11.37 6.55 11.58
CA ASN A 508 10.36 5.58 11.97
C ASN A 508 9.80 4.81 10.75
N MET A 509 9.67 5.45 9.59
CA MET A 509 9.30 4.74 8.37
C MET A 509 10.37 3.73 7.96
N ALA A 510 11.66 4.07 8.09
CA ALA A 510 12.75 3.16 7.81
C ALA A 510 12.78 1.99 8.82
N ALA A 511 12.61 2.27 10.12
CA ALA A 511 12.54 1.26 11.17
C ALA A 511 11.47 0.20 10.88
N TRP A 512 10.27 0.63 10.49
CA TRP A 512 9.20 -0.29 10.13
C TRP A 512 9.57 -1.18 8.93
N VAL A 513 10.07 -0.59 7.83
CA VAL A 513 10.47 -1.36 6.64
C VAL A 513 11.55 -2.39 6.99
N LEU A 514 12.51 -1.99 7.83
CA LEU A 514 13.60 -2.86 8.24
C LEU A 514 13.09 -4.01 9.10
N LEU A 515 12.28 -3.77 10.13
CA LEU A 515 11.74 -4.84 10.97
C LEU A 515 10.89 -5.82 10.14
N ASP A 516 10.09 -5.32 9.19
CA ASP A 516 9.35 -6.15 8.26
C ASP A 516 10.29 -7.00 7.36
N ALA A 517 11.43 -6.45 6.93
CA ALA A 517 12.44 -7.20 6.19
C ALA A 517 13.15 -8.27 7.05
N PHE A 518 13.41 -7.99 8.33
CA PHE A 518 13.92 -8.97 9.30
C PHE A 518 12.96 -10.16 9.44
N GLU A 519 11.66 -9.87 9.58
CA GLU A 519 10.62 -10.87 9.66
C GLU A 519 10.58 -11.78 8.42
N VAL A 520 10.65 -11.19 7.22
CA VAL A 520 10.73 -11.97 5.97
C VAL A 520 11.98 -12.85 5.96
N GLN A 521 13.15 -12.25 6.22
CA GLN A 521 14.43 -12.95 6.15
C GLN A 521 14.52 -14.11 7.14
N ALA A 522 14.01 -13.94 8.35
CA ALA A 522 14.02 -14.98 9.37
C ALA A 522 13.20 -16.22 8.98
N ARG A 523 12.14 -16.06 8.17
CA ARG A 523 11.35 -17.17 7.63
C ARG A 523 12.06 -17.90 6.49
N ILE A 524 12.89 -17.20 5.73
CA ILE A 524 13.65 -17.76 4.60
C ILE A 524 14.90 -18.50 5.09
N ASN A 525 15.61 -17.91 6.05
CA ASN A 525 16.88 -18.43 6.56
C ASN A 525 16.92 -18.42 8.10
N PRO A 526 16.52 -19.53 8.75
CA PRO A 526 16.54 -19.65 10.20
C PRO A 526 17.94 -19.53 10.83
N GLU A 527 19.00 -20.04 10.17
CA GLU A 527 20.38 -19.92 10.67
C GLU A 527 20.85 -18.47 10.71
N TRP A 528 20.45 -17.68 9.71
CA TRP A 528 20.68 -16.24 9.71
C TRP A 528 19.94 -15.56 10.87
N ALA A 529 18.70 -15.99 11.16
CA ALA A 529 17.91 -15.45 12.24
C ALA A 529 18.52 -15.75 13.61
N GLU A 530 19.03 -16.95 13.85
CA GLU A 530 19.73 -17.29 15.10
C GLU A 530 20.90 -16.34 15.39
N LYS A 531 21.57 -15.88 14.33
CA LYS A 531 22.73 -14.98 14.44
C LYS A 531 22.34 -13.50 14.59
N TYR A 532 21.32 -13.04 13.86
CA TYR A 532 21.03 -11.61 13.69
C TYR A 532 19.63 -11.18 14.15
N TYR A 533 18.73 -12.12 14.40
CA TYR A 533 17.35 -11.88 14.84
C TYR A 533 16.88 -12.96 15.83
N PRO A 534 17.62 -13.16 16.94
CA PRO A 534 17.33 -14.24 17.86
C PRO A 534 15.91 -14.09 18.43
N PRO A 535 15.20 -15.21 18.71
CA PRO A 535 13.90 -15.14 19.34
C PRO A 535 13.99 -14.39 20.66
N ALA A 536 12.93 -13.64 21.00
CA ALA A 536 12.81 -13.02 22.31
C ALA A 536 13.03 -14.10 23.39
N ALA A 537 13.91 -13.84 24.35
CA ALA A 537 14.15 -14.77 25.44
C ALA A 537 12.82 -15.06 26.15
N PRO A 538 12.52 -16.33 26.48
CA PRO A 538 11.24 -16.73 27.06
C PRO A 538 10.93 -16.08 28.40
#